data_AF-A0A6A6ZKP5-F1
#
_entry.id   AF-A0A6A6ZKP5-F1
#
_cell.length_a   1.000
_cell.length_b   1.000
_cell.length_c   1.000
_cell.angle_alpha   90.00
_cell.angle_beta   90.00
_cell.angle_gamma   90.00
#
_symmetry.space_group_name_H-M   'P 1'
#
loop_
_entity.id
_entity.type
_entity.pdbx_description
1 polymer ?
#
loop_
_entity_poly.entity_id
_entity_poly.type
_entity_poly.pdbx_seq_one_letter_code
_entity_poly.pdbx_strand_id
1 'polypeptide(L)'
;MFKPLSSAYSTALTNYLQQSQGLVPIKKGDFFLLFWAAWQSSFTPELALKTFESTGIWPMDGETIPKRFTDDTSEGPAQPSTLTSKNWRHMERLVRSAVSDRGADESKKLSQTVHSLATQNELLRHENEGLKDALVVKKKHRKVGKPLDLQQRGGVPWWCQLLVSAKDQRGPCP
;
A
#
# COMPACT_ATOMS: atom_id res chain seq x y z
N MET A 1 1.09 -16.69 2.34
CA MET A 1 0.12 -15.57 2.39
C MET A 1 0.66 -14.34 3.12
N PHE A 2 1.17 -14.46 4.35
CA PHE A 2 1.55 -13.29 5.16
C PHE A 2 2.79 -12.52 4.67
N LYS A 3 3.77 -13.20 4.06
CA LYS A 3 4.95 -12.52 3.46
C LYS A 3 4.54 -11.55 2.32
N PRO A 4 3.70 -11.95 1.34
CA PRO A 4 3.15 -11.02 0.37
C PRO A 4 2.37 -9.86 1.00
N LEU A 5 1.55 -10.14 2.03
CA LEU A 5 0.83 -9.08 2.76
C LEU A 5 1.78 -8.06 3.38
N SER A 6 2.81 -8.52 4.10
CA SER A 6 3.77 -7.61 4.74
C SER A 6 4.54 -6.80 3.71
N SER A 7 4.93 -7.42 2.58
CA SER A 7 5.61 -6.73 1.48
C SER A 7 4.71 -5.66 0.82
N ALA A 8 3.46 -6.01 0.51
CA ALA A 8 2.49 -5.09 -0.08
C ALA A 8 2.16 -3.93 0.86
N TYR A 9 2.01 -4.20 2.16
CA TYR A 9 1.75 -3.16 3.15
C TYR A 9 2.96 -2.22 3.31
N SER A 10 4.18 -2.75 3.40
CA SER A 10 5.40 -1.94 3.43
C SER A 10 5.52 -1.06 2.18
N THR A 11 5.21 -1.60 1.01
CA THR A 11 5.21 -0.84 -0.25
C THR A 11 4.16 0.28 -0.23
N ALA A 12 2.94 -0.02 0.23
CA ALA A 12 1.88 0.99 0.37
C ALA A 12 2.28 2.11 1.35
N LEU A 13 2.98 1.77 2.44
CA LEU A 13 3.46 2.72 3.43
C LEU A 13 4.58 3.60 2.88
N THR A 14 5.55 3.04 2.16
CA THR A 14 6.60 3.79 1.48
C THR A 14 6.02 4.73 0.43
N ASN A 15 5.08 4.26 -0.40
CA ASN A 15 4.40 5.10 -1.38
C ASN A 15 3.65 6.24 -0.72
N TYR A 16 2.93 5.99 0.38
CA TYR A 16 2.25 7.03 1.14
C TYR A 16 3.23 8.09 1.66
N LEU A 17 4.36 7.68 2.23
CA LEU A 17 5.38 8.59 2.73
C LEU A 17 6.01 9.42 1.61
N GLN A 18 6.29 8.79 0.46
CA GLN A 18 6.84 9.46 -0.72
C GLN A 18 5.85 10.47 -1.31
N GLN A 19 4.59 10.07 -1.53
CA GLN A 19 3.54 10.95 -2.05
C GLN A 19 3.27 12.13 -1.13
N SER A 20 3.24 11.90 0.18
CA SER A 20 3.04 12.95 1.17
C SER A 20 4.29 13.77 1.48
N GLN A 21 5.46 13.39 0.95
CA GLN A 21 6.77 13.97 1.26
C GLN A 21 7.04 14.04 2.78
N GLY A 22 6.43 13.13 3.57
CA GLY A 22 6.47 13.17 5.04
C GLY A 22 5.71 14.32 5.70
N LEU A 23 4.98 15.16 4.94
CA LEU A 23 4.23 16.32 5.46
C LEU A 23 2.94 15.93 6.20
N VAL A 24 2.45 14.70 5.98
CA VAL A 24 1.22 14.20 6.60
C VAL A 24 1.56 12.96 7.44
N PRO A 25 1.56 13.07 8.79
CA PRO A 25 1.89 11.95 9.65
C PRO A 25 0.84 10.85 9.51
N ILE A 26 1.30 9.60 9.51
CA ILE A 26 0.41 8.42 9.49
C ILE A 26 -0.32 8.37 10.84
N LYS A 27 -1.65 8.34 10.80
CA LYS A 27 -2.50 8.15 11.98
C LYS A 27 -3.03 6.72 12.04
N LYS A 28 -3.47 6.29 13.23
CA LYS A 28 -4.19 5.01 13.42
C LYS A 28 -5.40 4.85 12.47
N GLY A 29 -6.06 5.96 12.12
CA GLY A 29 -7.18 5.94 11.16
C GLY A 29 -6.79 5.62 9.71
N ASP A 30 -5.51 5.77 9.35
CA ASP A 30 -5.02 5.45 8.01
C ASP A 30 -4.63 3.98 7.86
N PHE A 31 -4.39 3.31 9.00
CA PHE A 31 -4.02 1.89 9.04
C PHE A 31 -4.96 1.04 8.19
N PHE A 32 -6.28 1.16 8.40
CA PHE A 32 -7.24 0.30 7.73
C PHE A 32 -7.23 0.50 6.21
N LEU A 33 -7.07 1.72 5.71
CA LEU A 33 -7.03 1.97 4.27
C LEU A 33 -5.78 1.35 3.62
N LEU A 34 -4.61 1.57 4.22
CA LEU A 34 -3.34 1.02 3.73
C LEU A 34 -3.33 -0.50 3.84
N PHE A 35 -3.81 -1.03 4.97
CA PHE A 35 -3.94 -2.46 5.22
C PHE A 35 -4.91 -3.11 4.25
N TRP A 36 -6.07 -2.50 4.02
CA TRP A 36 -7.10 -3.06 3.15
C TRP A 36 -6.64 -3.13 1.69
N ALA A 37 -5.95 -2.09 1.20
CA ALA A 37 -5.35 -2.11 -0.13
C ALA A 37 -4.30 -3.23 -0.26
N ALA A 38 -3.41 -3.37 0.72
CA ALA A 38 -2.42 -4.43 0.75
C ALA A 38 -3.05 -5.83 0.88
N TRP A 39 -4.13 -5.95 1.65
CA TRP A 39 -4.90 -7.18 1.82
C TRP A 39 -5.49 -7.63 0.50
N GLN A 40 -6.21 -6.75 -0.20
CA GLN A 40 -6.79 -7.06 -1.50
C GLN A 40 -5.74 -7.46 -2.54
N SER A 41 -4.57 -6.83 -2.51
CA SER A 41 -3.46 -7.19 -3.40
C SER A 41 -2.81 -8.54 -3.06
N SER A 42 -2.87 -8.96 -1.80
CA SER A 42 -2.12 -10.13 -1.32
C SER A 42 -2.99 -11.37 -1.20
N PHE A 43 -4.24 -11.24 -0.79
CA PHE A 43 -5.17 -12.36 -0.63
C PHE A 43 -5.95 -12.60 -1.93
N THR A 44 -5.20 -12.95 -2.99
CA THR A 44 -5.78 -13.36 -4.27
C THR A 44 -6.05 -14.88 -4.29
N PRO A 45 -7.03 -15.35 -5.09
CA PRO A 45 -7.30 -16.78 -5.24
C PRO A 45 -6.07 -17.58 -5.66
N GLU A 46 -5.26 -17.03 -6.56
CA GLU A 46 -4.03 -17.66 -7.05
C GLU A 46 -2.99 -17.85 -5.94
N LEU A 47 -2.73 -16.82 -5.14
CA LEU A 47 -1.80 -16.93 -4.03
C LEU A 47 -2.34 -17.90 -2.98
N ALA A 48 -3.67 -17.93 -2.79
CA ALA A 48 -4.30 -18.87 -1.89
C ALA A 48 -4.09 -20.31 -2.31
N LEU A 49 -4.41 -20.65 -3.55
CA LEU A 49 -4.17 -21.97 -4.12
C LEU A 49 -2.69 -22.37 -4.02
N LYS A 50 -1.78 -21.46 -4.42
CA LYS A 50 -0.33 -21.69 -4.28
C LYS A 50 0.05 -21.99 -2.84
N THR A 51 -0.52 -21.29 -1.85
CA THR A 51 -0.15 -21.53 -0.46
C THR A 51 -0.64 -22.86 0.07
N PHE A 52 -1.83 -23.30 -0.33
CA PHE A 52 -2.36 -24.63 -0.01
C PHE A 52 -1.50 -25.74 -0.64
N GLU A 53 -1.14 -25.58 -1.90
CA GLU A 53 -0.25 -26.49 -2.64
C GLU A 53 1.10 -26.56 -1.94
N SER A 54 1.64 -25.40 -1.57
CA SER A 54 2.89 -25.29 -0.83
C SER A 54 2.86 -26.06 0.49
N THR A 55 1.74 -25.99 1.22
CA THR A 55 1.60 -26.66 2.52
C THR A 55 1.31 -28.15 2.39
N GLY A 56 1.08 -28.67 1.17
CA GLY A 56 0.65 -30.05 0.94
C GLY A 56 -0.75 -30.36 1.50
N ILE A 57 -1.51 -29.33 1.92
CA ILE A 57 -2.88 -29.47 2.43
C ILE A 57 -3.84 -29.76 1.25
N TRP A 58 -3.61 -29.07 0.12
CA TRP A 58 -4.38 -29.27 -1.10
C TRP A 58 -3.57 -28.83 -2.33
N PRO A 59 -3.35 -29.69 -3.34
CA PRO A 59 -3.73 -31.10 -3.40
C PRO A 59 -3.06 -31.92 -2.29
N MET A 60 -3.68 -33.03 -1.86
CA MET A 60 -3.11 -33.96 -0.88
C MET A 60 -1.93 -34.72 -1.51
N ASP A 61 -0.80 -34.04 -1.68
CA ASP A 61 0.46 -34.61 -2.16
C ASP A 61 1.52 -34.51 -1.05
N GLY A 62 1.80 -35.65 -0.42
CA GLY A 62 2.74 -35.78 0.69
C GLY A 62 4.21 -35.50 0.31
N GLU A 63 4.53 -35.49 -0.99
CA GLU A 63 5.89 -35.25 -1.48
C GLU A 63 6.27 -33.76 -1.55
N THR A 64 5.32 -32.85 -1.37
CA THR A 64 5.54 -31.40 -1.42
C THR A 64 6.40 -30.87 -0.26
N ILE A 65 6.33 -31.49 0.92
CA ILE A 65 7.12 -31.09 2.09
C ILE A 65 8.56 -31.64 2.04
N PRO A 66 8.81 -32.93 1.74
CA PRO A 66 10.16 -33.46 1.59
C PRO A 66 10.99 -32.75 0.52
N LYS A 67 10.40 -32.42 -0.65
CA LYS A 67 11.10 -31.77 -1.77
C LYS A 67 11.70 -30.40 -1.44
N ARG A 68 11.15 -29.69 -0.44
CA ARG A 68 11.65 -28.36 -0.02
C ARG A 68 12.99 -28.41 0.67
N PHE A 69 13.36 -29.57 1.21
CA PHE A 69 14.63 -29.78 1.90
C PHE A 69 15.73 -30.29 0.97
N THR A 70 15.41 -30.49 -0.32
CA THR A 70 16.33 -31.00 -1.34
C THR A 70 16.63 -30.01 -2.46
N ASP A 71 15.99 -28.83 -2.49
CA ASP A 71 16.08 -27.89 -3.63
C ASP A 71 16.69 -26.53 -3.22
N ASP A 72 17.85 -26.19 -3.80
CA ASP A 72 18.49 -24.87 -3.68
C ASP A 72 17.76 -23.87 -4.59
N THR A 73 16.68 -23.28 -4.07
CA THR A 73 15.86 -22.34 -4.86
C THR A 73 16.58 -21.00 -5.06
N SER A 74 17.11 -20.85 -6.28
CA SER A 74 17.57 -19.61 -6.92
C SER A 74 16.51 -18.50 -6.87
N GLU A 75 16.97 -17.29 -6.50
CA GLU A 75 16.16 -16.08 -6.46
C GLU A 75 15.64 -15.69 -7.85
N GLY A 76 14.32 -15.56 -7.98
CA GLY A 76 13.66 -15.09 -9.20
C GLY A 76 13.91 -13.60 -9.44
N PRO A 77 14.01 -13.14 -10.71
CA PRO A 77 14.50 -11.82 -11.03
C PRO A 77 13.52 -10.70 -10.65
N ALA A 78 14.11 -9.59 -10.21
CA ALA A 78 13.45 -8.32 -9.98
C ALA A 78 12.62 -7.88 -11.19
N GLN A 79 11.37 -7.51 -10.94
CA GLN A 79 10.48 -6.93 -11.93
C GLN A 79 11.01 -5.55 -12.35
N PRO A 80 11.17 -5.28 -13.65
CA PRO A 80 11.55 -3.96 -14.11
C PRO A 80 10.40 -2.98 -13.82
N SER A 81 10.72 -1.93 -13.08
CA SER A 81 9.86 -0.77 -12.87
C SER A 81 9.46 -0.20 -14.23
N THR A 82 8.15 -0.16 -14.47
CA THR A 82 7.53 0.52 -15.60
C THR A 82 7.77 2.02 -15.48
N LEU A 83 8.97 2.46 -15.89
CA LEU A 83 9.23 3.86 -16.18
C LEU A 83 8.29 4.26 -17.31
N THR A 84 7.43 5.24 -17.05
CA THR A 84 6.53 5.88 -18.03
C THR A 84 7.38 6.49 -19.15
N SER A 85 7.72 5.64 -20.12
CA SER A 85 8.54 5.93 -21.31
C SER A 85 7.75 6.65 -22.40
N LYS A 86 6.54 7.13 -22.11
CA LYS A 86 5.53 7.39 -23.16
C LYS A 86 5.73 8.72 -23.90
N ASN A 87 6.42 9.70 -23.31
CA ASN A 87 6.50 11.05 -23.88
C ASN A 87 7.89 11.44 -24.41
N TRP A 88 8.98 11.07 -23.71
CA TRP A 88 10.31 11.54 -24.10
C TRP A 88 10.78 10.92 -25.43
N ARG A 89 10.55 9.63 -25.66
CA ARG A 89 10.94 8.94 -26.91
C ARG A 89 10.23 9.54 -28.12
N HIS A 90 9.01 10.03 -27.93
CA HIS A 90 8.26 10.70 -28.98
C HIS A 90 8.85 12.09 -29.28
N MET A 91 9.15 12.86 -28.24
CA MET A 91 9.76 14.18 -28.36
C MET A 91 11.18 14.11 -28.95
N GLU A 92 11.98 13.10 -28.58
CA GLU A 92 13.30 12.83 -29.16
C GLU A 92 13.20 12.54 -30.66
N ARG A 93 12.22 11.72 -31.08
CA ARG A 93 11.99 11.44 -32.51
C ARG A 93 11.61 12.70 -33.28
N LEU A 94 10.78 13.58 -32.71
CA LEU A 94 10.43 14.86 -33.31
C LEU A 94 11.63 15.81 -33.42
N VAL A 95 12.45 15.90 -32.38
CA VAL A 95 13.69 16.69 -32.41
C VAL A 95 14.65 16.14 -33.49
N ARG A 96 14.81 14.80 -33.57
CA ARG A 96 15.63 14.14 -34.59
C ARG A 96 15.11 14.30 -36.02
N SER A 97 13.80 14.44 -36.21
CA SER A 97 13.21 14.67 -37.53
C SER A 97 13.28 16.12 -37.97
N ALA A 98 13.20 17.07 -37.02
CA ALA A 98 13.24 18.50 -37.30
C ALA A 98 14.66 19.06 -37.49
N VAL A 99 15.69 18.43 -36.88
CA VAL A 99 17.08 18.88 -37.01
C VAL A 99 17.77 18.19 -38.19
N SER A 100 18.11 18.98 -39.21
CA SER A 100 18.79 18.53 -40.43
C SER A 100 20.24 18.10 -40.18
N ASP A 101 20.94 18.74 -39.23
CA ASP A 101 22.34 18.46 -38.92
C ASP A 101 22.50 17.71 -37.58
N ARG A 102 22.34 16.39 -37.64
CA ARG A 102 22.32 15.49 -36.47
C ARG A 102 23.65 15.39 -35.73
N GLY A 103 24.75 15.83 -36.34
CA GLY A 103 26.10 15.76 -35.78
C GLY A 103 26.51 17.00 -34.99
N ALA A 104 25.82 18.12 -35.21
CA ALA A 104 26.14 19.41 -34.62
C ALA A 104 26.02 19.38 -33.09
N ASP A 105 26.97 20.02 -32.42
CA ASP A 105 27.02 20.09 -30.96
C ASP A 105 25.73 20.70 -30.37
N GLU A 106 25.16 21.69 -31.08
CA GLU A 106 23.88 22.31 -30.75
C GLU A 106 22.69 21.34 -30.78
N SER A 107 22.67 20.39 -31.72
CA SER A 107 21.60 19.36 -31.78
C SER A 107 21.67 18.42 -30.57
N LYS A 108 22.88 18.07 -30.14
CA LYS A 108 23.09 17.22 -28.97
C LYS A 108 22.71 17.95 -27.69
N LYS A 109 23.12 19.21 -27.57
CA LYS A 109 22.77 20.09 -26.45
C LYS A 109 21.25 20.30 -26.35
N LEU A 110 20.58 20.50 -27.48
CA LEU A 110 19.11 20.57 -27.53
C LEU A 110 18.47 19.26 -27.06
N SER A 111 18.93 18.11 -27.54
CA SER A 111 18.39 16.81 -27.11
C SER A 111 18.56 16.58 -25.60
N GLN A 112 19.72 16.96 -25.05
CA GLN A 112 20.00 16.84 -23.62
C GLN A 112 19.12 17.77 -22.78
N THR A 113 18.94 19.02 -23.21
CA THR A 113 18.07 19.98 -22.50
C THR A 113 16.61 19.54 -22.53
N VAL A 114 16.12 19.05 -23.67
CA VAL A 114 14.79 18.48 -23.81
C VAL A 114 14.60 17.27 -22.89
N HIS A 115 15.60 16.38 -22.80
CA HIS A 115 15.56 15.23 -21.89
C HIS A 115 15.52 15.67 -20.42
N SER A 116 16.38 16.62 -20.03
CA SER A 116 16.43 17.18 -18.68
C SER A 116 15.08 17.82 -18.30
N LEU A 117 14.51 18.63 -19.20
CA LEU A 117 13.23 19.29 -18.98
C LEU A 117 12.07 18.29 -18.90
N ALA A 118 12.09 17.22 -19.70
CA ALA A 118 11.10 16.16 -19.63
C ALA A 118 11.13 15.45 -18.28
N THR A 119 12.32 15.08 -17.80
CA THR A 119 12.52 14.42 -16.51
C THR A 119 12.10 15.33 -15.34
N GLN A 120 12.46 16.62 -15.39
CA GLN A 120 12.04 17.60 -14.38
C GLN A 120 10.51 17.77 -14.36
N ASN A 121 9.88 17.86 -15.52
CA ASN A 121 8.41 17.97 -15.59
C ASN A 121 7.73 16.73 -15.02
N GLU A 122 8.23 15.53 -15.31
CA GLU A 122 7.64 14.30 -14.77
C GLU A 122 7.79 14.25 -13.24
N LEU A 123 8.95 14.63 -12.71
CA LEU A 123 9.18 14.75 -11.27
C LEU A 123 8.19 15.75 -10.64
N LEU A 124 8.10 16.96 -11.19
CA LEU A 124 7.17 18.00 -10.73
C LEU A 124 5.71 17.56 -10.80
N ARG A 125 5.32 16.77 -11.80
CA ARG A 125 3.97 16.22 -11.92
C ARG A 125 3.69 15.22 -10.81
N HIS A 126 4.59 14.27 -10.57
CA HIS A 126 4.46 13.30 -9.49
C HIS A 126 4.43 13.98 -8.11
N GLU A 127 5.26 15.00 -7.88
CA GLU A 127 5.24 15.77 -6.64
C GLU A 127 3.92 16.51 -6.45
N ASN A 128 3.43 17.20 -7.48
CA ASN A 128 2.16 17.91 -7.41
C ASN A 128 0.96 16.99 -7.17
N GLU A 129 0.96 15.81 -7.79
CA GLU A 129 -0.07 14.79 -7.57
C GLU A 129 -0.03 14.27 -6.14
N GLY A 130 1.16 13.90 -5.64
CA GLY A 130 1.34 13.48 -4.24
C GLY A 130 0.91 14.54 -3.23
N LEU A 131 1.24 15.81 -3.47
CA LEU A 131 0.82 16.92 -2.62
C LEU A 131 -0.71 17.12 -2.61
N LYS A 132 -1.38 16.93 -3.76
CA LYS A 132 -2.85 16.98 -3.84
C LYS A 132 -3.47 15.86 -3.01
N ASP A 133 -2.97 14.64 -3.13
CA ASP A 133 -3.45 13.49 -2.34
C ASP A 133 -3.21 13.69 -0.84
N ALA A 134 -2.02 14.16 -0.48
CA ALA A 134 -1.66 14.49 0.90
C ALA A 134 -2.62 15.54 1.49
N LEU A 135 -3.01 16.54 0.70
CA LEU A 135 -3.97 17.57 1.13
C LEU A 135 -5.36 16.97 1.39
N VAL A 136 -5.81 16.02 0.56
CA VAL A 136 -7.05 15.27 0.77
C VAL A 136 -7.00 14.47 2.06
N VAL A 137 -5.92 13.73 2.31
CA VAL A 137 -5.73 12.96 3.55
C VAL A 137 -5.71 13.88 4.77
N LYS A 138 -4.95 14.97 4.72
CA LYS A 138 -4.90 15.96 5.80
C LYS A 138 -6.28 16.58 6.09
N LYS A 139 -7.08 16.82 5.05
CA LYS A 139 -8.47 17.28 5.21
C LYS A 139 -9.34 16.21 5.86
N LYS A 140 -9.17 14.93 5.50
CA LYS A 140 -9.83 13.79 6.15
C LYS A 140 -9.45 13.69 7.62
N HIS A 141 -8.17 13.87 7.96
CA HIS A 141 -7.65 13.86 9.33
C HIS A 141 -8.21 14.96 10.22
N ARG A 142 -8.61 16.10 9.64
CA ARG A 142 -9.26 17.21 10.36
C ARG A 142 -10.72 16.91 10.69
N LYS A 143 -11.37 16.02 9.95
CA LYS A 143 -12.74 15.59 10.25
C LYS A 143 -12.68 14.64 11.44
N VAL A 144 -12.90 15.17 12.64
CA VAL A 144 -13.08 14.33 13.83
C VAL A 144 -14.42 13.62 13.68
N GLY A 145 -14.40 12.30 13.58
CA GLY A 145 -15.63 11.51 13.63
C GLY A 145 -16.28 11.66 15.00
N LYS A 146 -17.61 11.75 15.05
CA LYS A 146 -18.32 11.60 16.32
C LYS A 146 -17.94 10.23 16.90
N PRO A 147 -17.53 10.14 18.18
CA PRO A 147 -17.30 8.85 18.80
C PRO A 147 -18.56 8.01 18.63
N LEU A 148 -18.40 6.77 18.17
CA LEU A 148 -19.52 5.85 18.11
C LEU A 148 -20.00 5.65 19.56
N ASP A 149 -21.22 6.08 19.86
CA ASP A 149 -21.80 5.90 21.19
C ASP A 149 -22.10 4.41 21.41
N LEU A 150 -21.14 3.71 22.02
CA LEU A 150 -21.24 2.29 22.33
C LEU A 150 -22.22 2.02 23.48
N GLN A 151 -22.68 3.04 24.22
CA GLN A 151 -23.63 2.85 25.31
C GLN A 151 -25.03 2.53 24.82
N GLN A 152 -25.42 2.94 23.61
CA GLN A 152 -26.78 2.70 23.10
C GLN A 152 -27.08 1.25 22.74
N ARG A 153 -26.08 0.37 22.65
CA ARG A 153 -26.26 -1.08 22.43
C ARG A 153 -25.96 -1.95 23.65
N GLY A 154 -25.43 -1.35 24.72
CA GLY A 154 -25.13 -2.03 25.96
C GLY A 154 -26.24 -1.84 26.96
N GLY A 155 -27.36 -2.55 26.78
CA GLY A 155 -28.22 -2.86 27.92
C GLY A 155 -27.35 -3.44 29.04
N VAL A 156 -27.61 -3.00 30.28
CA VAL A 156 -26.84 -3.39 31.48
C VAL A 156 -26.54 -4.90 31.43
N PRO A 157 -25.26 -5.33 31.46
CA PRO A 157 -24.92 -6.74 31.40
C PRO A 157 -25.69 -7.52 32.47
N TRP A 158 -26.26 -8.66 32.10
CA TRP A 158 -27.16 -9.45 32.97
C TRP A 158 -26.55 -9.76 34.36
N TRP A 159 -25.23 -9.95 34.45
CA TRP A 159 -24.53 -10.13 35.73
C TRP A 159 -24.52 -8.89 36.64
N CYS A 160 -24.64 -7.68 36.08
CA CYS A 160 -24.77 -6.46 36.87
C CYS A 160 -26.15 -6.35 37.53
N GLN A 161 -27.21 -6.94 36.96
CA GLN A 161 -28.54 -7.01 37.58
C GLN A 161 -28.57 -7.97 38.79
N LEU A 162 -27.82 -9.07 38.72
CA LEU A 162 -27.66 -10.00 39.84
C LEU A 162 -26.94 -9.36 41.04
N LEU A 163 -25.92 -8.54 40.79
CA LEU A 163 -25.15 -7.86 41.83
C LEU A 163 -25.97 -6.82 42.61
N VAL A 164 -26.93 -6.16 41.95
CA VAL A 164 -27.85 -5.22 42.60
C VAL A 164 -28.87 -5.98 43.46
N SER A 165 -29.42 -7.10 42.96
CA SER A 165 -30.37 -7.93 43.72
C SER A 165 -29.75 -8.62 44.94
N ALA A 166 -28.45 -8.97 44.88
CA ALA A 166 -27.74 -9.60 46.00
C ALA A 166 -27.30 -8.61 47.10
N LYS A 167 -27.29 -7.30 46.80
CA LYS A 167 -26.90 -6.26 47.77
C LYS A 167 -28.09 -5.77 48.61
N ASP A 168 -29.29 -5.86 48.06
CA ASP A 168 -30.54 -5.43 48.72
C ASP A 168 -31.05 -6.45 49.77
N GLN A 169 -30.54 -7.69 49.77
CA GLN A 169 -30.91 -8.73 50.74
C GLN A 169 -30.03 -8.80 52.01
N ARG A 170 -29.04 -7.90 52.18
CA ARG A 170 -28.31 -7.79 53.46
C ARG A 170 -29.01 -6.77 54.37
N GLY A 171 -30.06 -7.24 55.04
CA GLY A 171 -30.65 -6.55 56.19
C GLY A 171 -29.65 -6.41 57.35
N PRO A 172 -29.91 -5.53 58.33
CA PRO A 172 -29.00 -5.28 59.44
C PRO A 172 -28.95 -6.51 60.37
N CYS A 173 -27.74 -6.99 60.68
CA CYS A 173 -27.52 -8.01 61.71
C CYS A 173 -27.87 -7.44 63.10
N PRO A 174 -28.48 -8.24 64.00
CA PRO A 174 -28.79 -7.86 65.38
C PRO A 174 -27.54 -7.65 66.23
#